data_AF-A0A1F0R096-F1
#
_entry.id   AF-A0A1F0R096-F1
#
_cell.length_a   1.000
_cell.length_b   1.000
_cell.length_c   1.000
_cell.angle_alpha   90.00
_cell.angle_beta   90.00
_cell.angle_gamma   90.00
#
_symmetry.space_group_name_H-M   'P 1'
#
loop_
_entity.id
_entity.type
_entity.pdbx_description
1 polymer ?
#
loop_
_entity_poly.entity_id
_entity_poly.type
_entity_poly.pdbx_seq_one_letter_code
_entity_poly.pdbx_strand_id
1 'polypeptide(L)'
;MTNSSAPAHPQSTRTVPASTDAGMTLSDILADHTAPTGGTLQHRQNTTSLAINDFTTVAIPWIFVNYQLPLMATKEILWERTDGDITVTLAATPYKDNNGVTQQHLPSGRIAREILIYLTTTALATQSPVIKISDTWRGLLSDVGIETSKDNLQAVQKQLRALLKMTIHISHQGTLPDGTNVSTSQSYLVGSSEKLFFNRDGLLDDKHQSVIRLSQEFYERIAATPSPVHGAMLVLRDSWRKIIKENPHQALAGDVFWWLAGRMSRVRRETRIPWDSPKGQFGSAATQTTKFRSQFRAALAVAAREYFSPLGENFDYSIYVSEYGFGSRGGNSGILLSPISPEHRKLMAWSRRQGAKTAPAATPVHEQKPTPPQAPSAPEIVPIPAHAGLDLSELRAALAAAGLPTNAVSDGALRAAIDTVLSRATSVGNAQALVTTAIVREPALLTGTAAPVVPAVQGSAASAAPGQGAAPLSSGRPVLPVASCPVHGQDVTGLVCRDCAIELKSADTDSTLAESCWRAVRARLTELSRLDGVDTSGEWVRYSSLAAAHGVDA
;
A
#
# COMPACT_ATOMS: atom_id res chain seq x y z
N MET A 1 47.60 -58.22 -24.98
CA MET A 1 47.28 -58.60 -26.36
C MET A 1 46.23 -57.62 -26.89
N THR A 2 46.52 -57.03 -28.05
CA THR A 2 45.61 -56.40 -29.05
C THR A 2 44.75 -55.21 -28.60
N ASN A 3 44.60 -54.11 -29.35
CA ASN A 3 45.31 -53.47 -30.45
C ASN A 3 44.63 -52.10 -30.64
N SER A 4 45.42 -51.06 -30.89
CA SER A 4 45.20 -49.88 -31.74
C SER A 4 43.77 -49.47 -32.17
N SER A 5 43.42 -48.18 -32.03
CA SER A 5 43.36 -47.22 -33.17
C SER A 5 42.41 -46.05 -32.92
N ALA A 6 42.91 -44.84 -33.19
CA ALA A 6 42.11 -43.65 -33.47
C ALA A 6 41.45 -43.74 -34.88
N PRO A 7 40.42 -42.92 -35.13
CA PRO A 7 40.45 -42.02 -36.30
C PRO A 7 40.02 -40.59 -35.90
N ALA A 8 40.79 -39.55 -36.23
CA ALA A 8 40.82 -38.81 -37.51
C ALA A 8 39.59 -37.88 -37.73
N HIS A 9 39.87 -36.58 -37.67
CA HIS A 9 39.01 -35.47 -38.11
C HIS A 9 38.57 -35.60 -39.58
N PRO A 10 37.46 -34.93 -39.94
CA PRO A 10 37.54 -34.01 -41.07
C PRO A 10 36.96 -32.62 -40.74
N GLN A 11 37.66 -31.61 -41.27
CA GLN A 11 37.23 -30.21 -41.39
C GLN A 11 35.96 -30.11 -42.27
N SER A 12 35.03 -29.19 -41.97
CA SER A 12 34.51 -28.22 -42.95
C SER A 12 33.40 -27.32 -42.37
N THR A 13 33.51 -26.03 -42.72
CA THR A 13 32.47 -25.00 -42.94
C THR A 13 31.54 -24.51 -41.83
N ARG A 14 32.00 -23.41 -41.21
CA ARG A 14 31.30 -22.10 -41.12
C ARG A 14 29.91 -22.04 -41.77
N THR A 15 28.87 -21.90 -40.96
CA THR A 15 27.66 -21.16 -41.34
C THR A 15 27.15 -20.36 -40.15
N VAL A 16 27.14 -19.04 -40.29
CA VAL A 16 26.54 -18.07 -39.37
C VAL A 16 25.11 -17.83 -39.84
N PRO A 17 24.10 -17.81 -38.95
CA PRO A 17 22.93 -16.95 -39.09
C PRO A 17 23.08 -15.80 -38.08
N ALA A 18 23.42 -14.61 -38.55
CA ALA A 18 22.48 -13.56 -38.93
C ALA A 18 21.68 -13.05 -37.72
N SER A 19 22.05 -11.83 -37.33
CA SER A 19 21.40 -10.96 -36.35
C SER A 19 19.88 -10.97 -36.45
N THR A 20 19.22 -10.99 -35.29
CA THR A 20 17.98 -10.25 -35.11
C THR A 20 18.20 -9.25 -33.99
N ASP A 21 18.33 -8.00 -34.43
CA ASP A 21 18.13 -6.77 -33.68
C ASP A 21 16.86 -6.83 -32.82
N ALA A 22 17.03 -6.70 -31.52
CA ALA A 22 16.12 -5.98 -30.64
C ALA A 22 16.84 -5.77 -29.30
N GLY A 23 17.86 -4.92 -29.32
CA GLY A 23 18.46 -4.40 -28.10
C GLY A 23 17.45 -3.51 -27.38
N MET A 24 16.72 -4.07 -26.41
CA MET A 24 16.01 -3.29 -25.41
C MET A 24 16.81 -3.31 -24.12
N THR A 25 17.19 -2.12 -23.65
CA THR A 25 17.89 -1.92 -22.39
C THR A 25 16.88 -1.67 -21.28
N LEU A 26 17.30 -1.86 -20.03
CA LEU A 26 16.51 -1.62 -18.81
C LEU A 26 15.96 -0.18 -18.72
N SER A 27 16.51 0.75 -19.48
CA SER A 27 16.05 2.13 -19.59
C SER A 27 14.74 2.25 -20.40
N ASP A 28 14.48 1.31 -21.32
CA ASP A 28 13.31 1.34 -22.20
C ASP A 28 12.03 0.86 -21.46
N ILE A 29 12.18 0.03 -20.42
CA ILE A 29 11.07 -0.49 -19.61
C ILE A 29 10.53 0.57 -18.62
N LEU A 30 11.33 1.57 -18.26
CA LEU A 30 10.94 2.64 -17.33
C LEU A 30 10.34 3.87 -18.03
N ALA A 31 10.31 3.88 -19.37
CA ALA A 31 9.96 5.05 -20.18
C ALA A 31 8.47 5.16 -20.55
N ASP A 32 7.64 4.16 -20.22
CA ASP A 32 6.19 4.24 -20.47
C ASP A 32 5.48 5.05 -19.38
N HIS A 33 5.73 6.37 -19.37
CA HIS A 33 4.77 7.41 -19.04
C HIS A 33 5.30 8.73 -19.64
N THR A 34 4.59 9.25 -20.63
CA THR A 34 4.86 10.50 -21.34
C THR A 34 5.17 11.66 -20.38
N ALA A 35 6.45 11.99 -20.23
CA ALA A 35 6.90 13.28 -19.74
C ALA A 35 7.22 14.17 -20.95
N PRO A 36 6.79 15.44 -20.98
CA PRO A 36 7.07 16.33 -22.10
C PRO A 36 8.58 16.57 -22.17
N THR A 37 9.17 16.18 -23.29
CA THR A 37 10.60 16.33 -23.57
C THR A 37 10.85 17.77 -24.02
N GLY A 38 11.66 18.51 -23.25
CA GLY A 38 12.15 19.84 -23.64
C GLY A 38 12.03 20.89 -22.54
N GLY A 39 13.02 20.96 -21.66
CA GLY A 39 13.14 22.01 -20.67
C GLY A 39 14.50 21.98 -19.98
N THR A 40 15.29 23.02 -20.21
CA THR A 40 16.55 23.40 -19.56
C THR A 40 16.56 23.09 -18.06
N LEU A 41 17.72 22.68 -17.51
CA LEU A 41 18.00 22.49 -16.07
C LEU A 41 17.25 23.51 -15.21
N GLN A 42 16.04 23.16 -14.75
CA GLN A 42 15.29 24.01 -13.85
C GLN A 42 15.85 23.77 -12.45
N HIS A 43 16.40 24.84 -11.90
CA HIS A 43 16.68 24.96 -10.47
C HIS A 43 15.44 24.48 -9.68
N ARG A 44 15.66 23.54 -8.75
CA ARG A 44 14.63 22.98 -7.85
C ARG A 44 13.82 24.10 -7.21
N GLN A 45 12.55 24.24 -7.59
CA GLN A 45 11.58 24.93 -6.75
C GLN A 45 11.40 24.09 -5.48
N ASN A 46 11.73 24.65 -4.32
CA ASN A 46 11.50 24.05 -3.00
C ASN A 46 10.00 23.77 -2.81
N THR A 47 9.53 22.59 -3.20
CA THR A 47 8.29 22.02 -2.65
C THR A 47 8.70 21.04 -1.55
N THR A 48 8.89 21.58 -0.36
CA THR A 48 9.22 20.85 0.87
C THR A 48 8.14 19.81 1.16
N SER A 49 8.51 18.62 1.64
CA SER A 49 7.55 17.68 2.22
C SER A 49 6.74 18.37 3.33
N LEU A 50 5.47 18.00 3.47
CA LEU A 50 4.63 18.55 4.55
C LEU A 50 4.91 17.77 5.83
N ALA A 51 5.06 18.48 6.95
CA ALA A 51 5.18 17.87 8.25
C ALA A 51 3.80 17.78 8.92
N ILE A 52 3.53 16.71 9.66
CA ILE A 52 2.29 16.54 10.43
C ILE A 52 2.10 17.68 11.45
N ASN A 53 3.21 18.30 11.85
CA ASN A 53 3.25 19.43 12.77
C ASN A 53 2.73 20.74 12.15
N ASP A 54 2.52 20.77 10.83
CA ASP A 54 1.95 21.92 10.14
C ASP A 54 0.42 21.94 10.17
N PHE A 55 -0.24 20.81 10.51
CA PHE A 55 -1.70 20.70 10.48
C PHE A 55 -2.35 20.83 11.86
N THR A 56 -3.31 21.75 12.02
CA THR A 56 -4.13 21.82 13.25
C THR A 56 -4.95 20.54 13.48
N THR A 57 -5.44 19.96 12.39
CA THR A 57 -6.26 18.74 12.40
C THR A 57 -5.64 17.68 11.53
N VAL A 58 -5.82 16.42 11.93
CA VAL A 58 -5.44 15.26 11.13
C VAL A 58 -6.67 14.53 10.63
N ALA A 59 -6.55 13.90 9.47
CA ALA A 59 -7.60 13.12 8.85
C ALA A 59 -7.45 11.64 9.21
N ILE A 60 -8.53 11.04 9.70
CA ILE A 60 -8.61 9.61 10.03
C ILE A 60 -9.67 8.99 9.12
N PRO A 61 -9.32 8.06 8.21
CA PRO A 61 -10.31 7.41 7.36
C PRO A 61 -11.34 6.63 8.17
N TRP A 62 -12.63 6.80 7.86
CA TRP A 62 -13.71 6.14 8.61
C TRP A 62 -13.61 4.62 8.62
N ILE A 63 -13.10 4.02 7.53
CA ILE A 63 -12.88 2.58 7.46
C ILE A 63 -11.98 2.08 8.59
N PHE A 64 -10.94 2.81 8.99
CA PHE A 64 -10.04 2.42 10.08
C PHE A 64 -10.54 2.83 11.46
N VAL A 65 -11.55 3.71 11.55
CA VAL A 65 -12.29 3.97 12.79
C VAL A 65 -13.21 2.80 13.13
N ASN A 66 -13.86 2.21 12.11
CA ASN A 66 -14.82 1.14 12.30
C ASN A 66 -14.17 -0.25 12.26
N TYR A 67 -13.17 -0.44 11.40
CA TYR A 67 -12.47 -1.69 11.13
C TYR A 67 -10.96 -1.50 11.38
N GLN A 68 -10.56 -1.54 12.65
CA GLN A 68 -9.20 -1.17 13.07
C GLN A 68 -8.14 -2.14 12.57
N LEU A 69 -6.94 -1.60 12.31
CA LEU A 69 -5.74 -2.40 12.12
C LEU A 69 -5.46 -3.29 13.35
N PRO A 70 -4.74 -4.41 13.20
CA PRO A 70 -4.22 -5.14 14.36
C PRO A 70 -3.49 -4.21 15.34
N LEU A 71 -3.82 -4.35 16.63
CA LEU A 71 -3.18 -3.57 17.70
C LEU A 71 -1.70 -3.94 17.83
N MET A 72 -1.36 -5.22 17.62
CA MET A 72 -0.01 -5.76 17.72
C MET A 72 0.33 -6.56 16.46
N ALA A 73 1.62 -6.83 16.27
CA ALA A 73 2.05 -7.73 15.21
C ALA A 73 1.35 -9.09 15.35
N THR A 74 0.83 -9.59 14.24
CA THR A 74 0.13 -10.87 14.15
C THR A 74 0.72 -11.71 13.03
N LYS A 75 0.57 -13.03 13.13
CA LYS A 75 0.87 -13.98 12.04
C LYS A 75 -0.27 -14.08 11.03
N GLU A 76 -1.43 -13.52 11.35
CA GLU A 76 -2.58 -13.48 10.45
C GLU A 76 -2.28 -12.59 9.24
N ILE A 77 -2.69 -13.06 8.07
CA ILE A 77 -2.58 -12.33 6.80
C ILE A 77 -3.93 -11.78 6.32
N LEU A 78 -5.03 -12.20 6.95
CA LEU A 78 -6.38 -11.69 6.76
C LEU A 78 -6.90 -11.22 8.11
N TRP A 79 -7.52 -10.04 8.14
CA TRP A 79 -8.10 -9.47 9.34
C TRP A 79 -9.49 -8.97 9.04
N GLU A 80 -10.48 -9.77 9.45
CA GLU A 80 -11.87 -9.59 9.12
C GLU A 80 -12.67 -9.03 10.29
N ARG A 81 -13.60 -8.13 10.00
CA ARG A 81 -14.57 -7.59 10.94
C ARG A 81 -15.91 -7.40 10.25
N THR A 82 -16.98 -7.79 10.95
CA THR A 82 -18.36 -7.67 10.46
C THR A 82 -19.14 -6.77 11.41
N ASP A 83 -19.81 -5.77 10.84
CA ASP A 83 -20.73 -4.87 11.52
C ASP A 83 -22.02 -4.76 10.70
N GLY A 84 -23.10 -5.36 11.21
CA GLY A 84 -24.37 -5.46 10.49
C GLY A 84 -24.22 -6.23 9.17
N ASP A 85 -24.58 -5.57 8.07
CA ASP A 85 -24.53 -6.06 6.69
C ASP A 85 -23.16 -5.86 6.03
N ILE A 86 -22.21 -5.20 6.70
CA ILE A 86 -20.90 -4.88 6.14
C ILE A 86 -19.81 -5.75 6.77
N THR A 87 -19.08 -6.47 5.93
CA THR A 87 -17.85 -7.16 6.31
C THR A 87 -16.67 -6.50 5.62
N VAL A 88 -15.64 -6.17 6.39
CA VAL A 88 -14.37 -5.64 5.88
C VAL A 88 -13.25 -6.60 6.24
N THR A 89 -12.48 -6.98 5.24
CA THR A 89 -11.32 -7.86 5.39
C THR A 89 -10.07 -7.14 4.89
N LEU A 90 -9.13 -6.90 5.80
CA LEU A 90 -7.81 -6.38 5.48
C LEU A 90 -6.89 -7.55 5.13
N ALA A 91 -6.30 -7.53 3.95
CA ALA A 91 -5.43 -8.58 3.46
C ALA A 91 -3.99 -8.08 3.27
N ALA A 92 -3.02 -8.84 3.81
CA ALA A 92 -1.60 -8.59 3.62
C ALA A 92 -1.15 -9.12 2.25
N THR A 93 -0.79 -8.21 1.34
CA THR A 93 -0.18 -8.58 0.06
C THR A 93 1.34 -8.67 0.20
N PRO A 94 2.00 -9.69 -0.39
CA PRO A 94 3.45 -9.81 -0.36
C PRO A 94 4.17 -8.60 -0.99
N TYR A 95 5.32 -8.25 -0.43
CA TYR A 95 6.19 -7.20 -0.96
C TYR A 95 7.67 -7.53 -0.71
N LYS A 96 8.57 -6.85 -1.44
CA LYS A 96 10.01 -6.99 -1.26
C LYS A 96 10.53 -5.92 -0.31
N ASP A 97 11.31 -6.31 0.69
CA ASP A 97 11.99 -5.35 1.57
C ASP A 97 13.29 -4.81 0.92
N ASN A 98 14.05 -4.00 1.67
CA ASN A 98 15.31 -3.40 1.19
C ASN A 98 16.36 -4.44 0.79
N ASN A 99 16.26 -5.67 1.29
CA ASN A 99 17.21 -6.75 1.02
C ASN A 99 16.69 -7.70 -0.07
N GLY A 100 15.55 -7.39 -0.70
CA GLY A 100 14.90 -8.27 -1.68
C GLY A 100 14.21 -9.51 -1.07
N VAL A 101 14.06 -9.54 0.26
CA VAL A 101 13.34 -10.62 0.94
C VAL A 101 11.84 -10.35 0.85
N THR A 102 11.07 -11.40 0.54
CA THR A 102 9.61 -11.29 0.51
C THR A 102 9.08 -11.20 1.95
N GLN A 103 8.37 -10.12 2.24
CA GLN A 103 7.65 -9.91 3.47
C GLN A 103 6.14 -9.99 3.19
N GLN A 104 5.38 -10.56 4.11
CA GLN A 104 3.93 -10.58 4.04
C GLN A 104 3.37 -10.53 5.47
N HIS A 105 2.85 -9.38 5.86
CA HIS A 105 2.23 -9.19 7.16
C HIS A 105 1.28 -8.00 7.11
N LEU A 106 0.29 -7.98 8.00
CA LEU A 106 -0.59 -6.85 8.14
C LEU A 106 0.14 -5.66 8.81
N PRO A 107 -0.21 -4.42 8.44
CA PRO A 107 0.24 -3.25 9.17
C PRO A 107 -0.38 -3.24 10.56
N SER A 108 0.42 -2.92 11.59
CA SER A 108 -0.02 -3.05 12.99
C SER A 108 0.67 -2.07 13.94
N GLY A 109 0.06 -1.92 15.11
CA GLY A 109 0.59 -1.07 16.17
C GLY A 109 0.53 0.43 15.90
N ARG A 110 1.25 1.16 16.74
CA ARG A 110 1.26 2.63 16.81
C ARG A 110 1.81 3.26 15.53
N ILE A 111 2.98 2.79 15.07
CA ILE A 111 3.70 3.35 13.92
C ILE A 111 2.88 3.23 12.63
N ALA A 112 2.18 2.11 12.41
CA ALA A 112 1.29 1.99 11.24
C ALA A 112 0.17 3.05 11.25
N ARG A 113 -0.40 3.34 12.42
CA ARG A 113 -1.47 4.35 12.56
C ARG A 113 -0.94 5.77 12.35
N GLU A 114 0.25 6.06 12.85
CA GLU A 114 0.94 7.35 12.63
C GLU A 114 1.21 7.59 11.14
N ILE A 115 1.74 6.58 10.44
CA ILE A 115 1.99 6.66 8.98
C ILE A 115 0.68 6.80 8.21
N LEU A 116 -0.34 6.00 8.52
CA LEU A 116 -1.65 6.07 7.87
C LEU A 116 -2.27 7.47 7.99
N ILE A 117 -2.23 8.06 9.19
CA ILE A 117 -2.73 9.41 9.43
C ILE A 117 -1.92 10.44 8.66
N TYR A 118 -0.60 10.33 8.64
CA TYR A 118 0.26 11.21 7.87
C TYR A 118 -0.08 11.18 6.38
N LEU A 119 -0.17 9.99 5.79
CA LEU A 119 -0.44 9.83 4.37
C LEU A 119 -1.82 10.40 3.99
N THR A 120 -2.85 10.07 4.77
CA THR A 120 -4.23 10.49 4.50
C THR A 120 -4.42 11.99 4.73
N THR A 121 -3.84 12.56 5.78
CA THR A 121 -3.86 14.01 6.04
C THR A 121 -3.16 14.76 4.91
N THR A 122 -1.97 14.31 4.50
CA THR A 122 -1.20 14.96 3.44
C THR A 122 -1.91 14.88 2.10
N ALA A 123 -2.45 13.72 1.73
CA ALA A 123 -3.17 13.53 0.48
C ALA A 123 -4.43 14.39 0.39
N LEU A 124 -5.22 14.48 1.47
CA LEU A 124 -6.42 15.31 1.50
C LEU A 124 -6.08 16.81 1.51
N ALA A 125 -5.05 17.22 2.25
CA ALA A 125 -4.62 18.63 2.30
C ALA A 125 -4.06 19.11 0.96
N THR A 126 -3.34 18.25 0.24
CA THR A 126 -2.78 18.57 -1.09
C THR A 126 -3.73 18.23 -2.24
N GLN A 127 -4.90 17.65 -1.92
CA GLN A 127 -5.87 17.15 -2.91
C GLN A 127 -5.22 16.26 -3.98
N SER A 128 -4.30 15.40 -3.55
CA SER A 128 -3.49 14.58 -4.45
C SER A 128 -3.22 13.20 -3.85
N PRO A 129 -3.38 12.10 -4.62
CA PRO A 129 -2.95 10.77 -4.20
C PRO A 129 -1.42 10.63 -4.19
N VAL A 130 -0.69 11.58 -4.77
CA VAL A 130 0.78 11.62 -4.78
C VAL A 130 1.28 12.48 -3.63
N ILE A 131 2.02 11.86 -2.72
CA ILE A 131 2.59 12.46 -1.53
C ILE A 131 4.09 12.58 -1.72
N LYS A 132 4.59 13.81 -1.75
CA LYS A 132 6.03 14.10 -1.73
C LYS A 132 6.57 13.85 -0.33
N ILE A 133 7.59 13.02 -0.21
CA ILE A 133 8.24 12.73 1.08
C ILE A 133 9.61 13.40 1.18
N SER A 134 10.13 13.50 2.40
CA SER A 134 11.48 14.02 2.63
C SER A 134 12.55 13.24 1.88
N ASP A 135 13.65 13.94 1.56
CA ASP A 135 14.85 13.39 0.92
C ASP A 135 15.64 12.44 1.83
N THR A 136 15.25 12.27 3.10
CA THR A 136 15.87 11.30 4.03
C THR A 136 14.83 10.56 4.87
N TRP A 137 15.13 9.34 5.29
CA TRP A 137 14.27 8.59 6.23
C TRP A 137 14.10 9.33 7.57
N ARG A 138 15.16 9.98 8.07
CA ARG A 138 15.06 10.78 9.31
C ARG A 138 14.11 11.96 9.12
N GLY A 139 14.20 12.62 7.96
CA GLY A 139 13.27 13.66 7.57
C GLY A 139 11.83 13.16 7.50
N LEU A 140 11.59 11.99 6.88
CA LEU A 140 10.26 11.38 6.85
C LEU A 140 9.75 11.04 8.27
N LEU A 141 10.61 10.52 9.15
CA LEU A 141 10.24 10.29 10.56
C LEU A 141 9.84 11.61 11.23
N SER A 142 10.60 12.68 11.02
CA SER A 142 10.29 14.02 11.51
C SER A 142 8.95 14.54 10.95
N ASP A 143 8.71 14.35 9.64
CA ASP A 143 7.47 14.73 8.97
C ASP A 143 6.26 13.98 9.54
N VAL A 144 6.40 12.68 9.83
CA VAL A 144 5.35 11.87 10.47
C VAL A 144 5.21 12.22 11.97
N GLY A 145 6.21 12.86 12.57
CA GLY A 145 6.25 13.19 14.00
C GLY A 145 6.73 12.05 14.91
N ILE A 146 7.49 11.11 14.35
CA ILE A 146 8.10 9.97 15.06
C ILE A 146 9.54 10.31 15.42
N GLU A 147 9.95 9.97 16.65
CA GLU A 147 11.33 10.17 17.11
C GLU A 147 12.32 9.32 16.29
N THR A 148 13.46 9.91 15.94
CA THR A 148 14.46 9.23 15.13
C THR A 148 15.28 8.25 15.97
N SER A 149 15.12 6.96 15.71
CA SER A 149 15.97 5.89 16.22
C SER A 149 16.14 4.80 15.14
N LYS A 150 17.13 3.92 15.29
CA LYS A 150 17.33 2.79 14.36
C LYS A 150 16.09 1.90 14.29
N ASP A 151 15.50 1.60 15.45
CA ASP A 151 14.33 0.74 15.57
C ASP A 151 13.09 1.40 14.95
N ASN A 152 12.87 2.70 15.20
CA ASN A 152 11.76 3.44 14.61
C ASN A 152 11.91 3.54 13.10
N LEU A 153 13.12 3.75 12.59
CA LEU A 153 13.38 3.79 11.15
C LEU A 153 13.01 2.45 10.48
N GLN A 154 13.47 1.33 11.04
CA GLN A 154 13.13 0.00 10.54
C GLN A 154 11.63 -0.28 10.62
N ALA A 155 11.00 0.11 11.74
CA ALA A 155 9.56 -0.05 11.91
C ALA A 155 8.76 0.81 10.92
N VAL A 156 9.17 2.05 10.65
CA VAL A 156 8.52 2.92 9.67
C VAL A 156 8.63 2.33 8.26
N GLN A 157 9.82 1.90 7.84
CA GLN A 157 10.02 1.24 6.54
C GLN A 157 9.12 0.02 6.38
N LYS A 158 9.08 -0.84 7.40
CA LYS A 158 8.27 -2.06 7.41
C LYS A 158 6.77 -1.76 7.38
N GLN A 159 6.29 -0.87 8.24
CA GLN A 159 4.87 -0.56 8.36
C GLN A 159 4.35 0.24 7.17
N LEU A 160 5.16 1.16 6.62
CA LEU A 160 4.80 1.91 5.42
C LEU A 160 4.54 0.97 4.24
N ARG A 161 5.47 0.04 3.96
CA ARG A 161 5.29 -0.91 2.86
C ARG A 161 4.11 -1.83 3.06
N ALA A 162 3.94 -2.34 4.28
CA ALA A 162 2.79 -3.16 4.62
C ALA A 162 1.46 -2.41 4.45
N LEU A 163 1.40 -1.12 4.81
CA LEU A 163 0.24 -0.27 4.54
C LEU A 163 -0.01 -0.12 3.04
N LEU A 164 1.00 0.29 2.27
CA LEU A 164 0.84 0.52 0.83
C LEU A 164 0.42 -0.75 0.08
N LYS A 165 0.84 -1.92 0.55
CA LYS A 165 0.52 -3.21 -0.07
C LYS A 165 -0.68 -3.90 0.56
N MET A 166 -1.30 -3.33 1.59
CA MET A 166 -2.53 -3.88 2.14
C MET A 166 -3.67 -3.73 1.12
N THR A 167 -4.41 -4.81 0.90
CA THR A 167 -5.67 -4.81 0.15
C THR A 167 -6.82 -4.74 1.14
N ILE A 168 -7.81 -3.91 0.83
CA ILE A 168 -9.06 -3.80 1.59
C ILE A 168 -10.14 -4.46 0.76
N HIS A 169 -10.78 -5.50 1.32
CA HIS A 169 -11.96 -6.13 0.77
C HIS A 169 -13.17 -5.65 1.56
N ILE A 170 -14.21 -5.19 0.88
CA ILE A 170 -15.47 -4.78 1.49
C ILE A 170 -16.57 -5.62 0.84
N SER A 171 -17.35 -6.33 1.65
CA SER A 171 -18.54 -7.02 1.19
C SER A 171 -19.77 -6.52 1.93
N HIS A 172 -20.85 -6.29 1.18
CA HIS A 172 -22.17 -5.99 1.71
C HIS A 172 -23.09 -7.18 1.45
N GLN A 173 -23.81 -7.62 2.48
CA GLN A 173 -24.83 -8.66 2.38
C GLN A 173 -26.18 -8.06 2.73
N GLY A 174 -27.12 -8.04 1.79
CA GLY A 174 -28.46 -7.54 2.01
C GLY A 174 -29.52 -8.48 1.45
N THR A 175 -30.76 -8.22 1.82
CA THR A 175 -31.93 -8.83 1.19
C THR A 175 -32.80 -7.70 0.66
N LEU A 176 -33.08 -7.73 -0.64
CA LEU A 176 -33.98 -6.79 -1.29
C LEU A 176 -35.42 -6.96 -0.76
N PRO A 177 -36.30 -5.96 -0.94
CA PRO A 177 -37.69 -6.03 -0.48
C PRO A 177 -38.48 -7.22 -1.04
N ASP A 178 -38.08 -7.77 -2.18
CA ASP A 178 -38.67 -8.95 -2.82
C ASP A 178 -38.15 -10.30 -2.26
N GLY A 179 -37.26 -10.26 -1.27
CA GLY A 179 -36.65 -11.44 -0.67
C GLY A 179 -35.37 -11.93 -1.36
N THR A 180 -34.91 -11.25 -2.42
CA THR A 180 -33.69 -11.62 -3.13
C THR A 180 -32.45 -11.21 -2.33
N ASN A 181 -31.56 -12.17 -2.02
CA ASN A 181 -30.28 -11.86 -1.38
C ASN A 181 -29.32 -11.22 -2.38
N VAL A 182 -28.71 -10.10 -2.00
CA VAL A 182 -27.69 -9.38 -2.76
C VAL A 182 -26.38 -9.42 -1.98
N SER A 183 -25.31 -9.82 -2.65
CA SER A 183 -23.95 -9.72 -2.14
C SER A 183 -23.13 -8.90 -3.12
N THR A 184 -22.61 -7.75 -2.66
CA THR A 184 -21.67 -6.96 -3.45
C THR A 184 -20.31 -7.00 -2.77
N SER A 185 -19.25 -7.28 -3.52
CA SER A 185 -17.88 -7.27 -3.00
C SER A 185 -17.01 -6.35 -3.85
N GLN A 186 -16.17 -5.56 -3.19
CA GLN A 186 -15.21 -4.66 -3.82
C GLN A 186 -13.86 -4.83 -3.14
N SER A 187 -12.77 -4.61 -3.88
CA SER A 187 -11.42 -4.84 -3.38
C SER A 187 -10.46 -3.84 -3.98
N TYR A 188 -9.64 -3.20 -3.14
CA TYR A 188 -8.70 -2.19 -3.60
C TYR A 188 -7.45 -2.12 -2.72
N LEU A 189 -6.32 -1.78 -3.32
CA LEU A 189 -5.07 -1.54 -2.62
C LEU A 189 -5.09 -0.19 -1.90
N VAL A 190 -4.37 -0.05 -0.80
CA VAL A 190 -4.16 1.27 -0.16
C VAL A 190 -3.17 2.12 -0.96
N GLY A 191 -2.06 1.53 -1.41
CA GLY A 191 -1.02 2.19 -2.20
C GLY A 191 -0.87 1.53 -3.57
N SER A 192 -0.70 2.34 -4.62
CA SER A 192 -0.39 1.81 -5.96
C SER A 192 1.11 1.62 -6.16
N SER A 193 1.93 2.54 -5.65
CA SER A 193 3.38 2.53 -5.85
C SER A 193 4.14 3.35 -4.81
N GLU A 194 5.37 2.96 -4.51
CA GLU A 194 6.38 3.82 -3.91
C GLU A 194 7.49 4.04 -4.94
N LYS A 195 7.83 5.31 -5.22
CA LYS A 195 9.01 5.64 -6.03
C LYS A 195 10.00 6.31 -5.09
N LEU A 196 10.82 5.47 -4.48
CA LEU A 196 11.89 5.88 -3.58
C LEU A 196 13.18 5.90 -4.38
N PHE A 197 13.84 7.05 -4.41
CA PHE A 197 15.17 7.16 -5.00
C PHE A 197 16.18 7.01 -3.89
N PHE A 198 17.22 6.22 -4.12
CA PHE A 198 18.28 5.98 -3.14
C PHE A 198 19.62 6.41 -3.72
N ASN A 199 20.44 7.06 -2.89
CA ASN A 199 21.82 7.37 -3.22
C ASN A 199 22.69 6.09 -3.14
N ARG A 200 23.97 6.22 -3.48
CA ARG A 200 24.91 5.08 -3.50
C ARG A 200 25.12 4.42 -2.12
N ASP A 201 24.79 5.13 -1.04
CA ASP A 201 24.90 4.64 0.34
C ASP A 201 23.60 4.00 0.86
N GLY A 202 22.57 3.87 0.00
CA GLY A 202 21.26 3.31 0.36
C GLY A 202 20.39 4.23 1.20
N LEU A 203 20.78 5.49 1.37
CA LEU A 203 19.93 6.55 1.91
C LEU A 203 19.02 7.09 0.81
N LEU A 204 17.91 7.75 1.15
CA LEU A 204 17.10 8.41 0.14
C LEU A 204 17.96 9.47 -0.59
N ASP A 205 17.82 9.50 -1.91
CA ASP A 205 18.57 10.39 -2.79
C ASP A 205 17.94 11.78 -2.74
N ASP A 206 18.73 12.79 -2.42
CA ASP A 206 18.31 14.19 -2.42
C ASP A 206 18.22 14.75 -3.84
N LYS A 207 18.83 14.11 -4.84
CA LYS A 207 18.78 14.56 -6.24
C LYS A 207 17.44 14.30 -6.91
N HIS A 208 16.67 13.34 -6.41
CA HIS A 208 15.41 12.91 -7.01
C HIS A 208 14.30 12.91 -5.96
N GLN A 209 13.18 13.57 -6.27
CA GLN A 209 12.05 13.64 -5.35
C GLN A 209 11.43 12.26 -5.14
N SER A 210 11.59 11.70 -3.95
CA SER A 210 10.89 10.48 -3.56
C SER A 210 9.41 10.77 -3.34
N VAL A 211 8.55 9.87 -3.81
CA VAL A 211 7.10 9.99 -3.73
C VAL A 211 6.43 8.69 -3.30
N ILE A 212 5.41 8.83 -2.47
CA ILE A 212 4.47 7.75 -2.15
C ILE A 212 3.18 8.03 -2.93
N ARG A 213 2.62 7.01 -3.59
CA ARG A 213 1.35 7.13 -4.30
C ARG A 213 0.32 6.21 -3.67
N LEU A 214 -0.72 6.81 -3.09
CA LEU A 214 -1.94 6.12 -2.71
C LEU A 214 -2.64 5.59 -3.97
N SER A 215 -3.35 4.46 -3.87
CA SER A 215 -4.19 4.03 -4.99
C SER A 215 -5.26 5.10 -5.23
N GLN A 216 -5.65 5.25 -6.50
CA GLN A 216 -6.68 6.21 -6.87
C GLN A 216 -7.99 5.93 -6.12
N GLU A 217 -8.39 4.66 -6.08
CA GLU A 217 -9.61 4.23 -5.40
C GLU A 217 -9.56 4.48 -3.88
N PHE A 218 -8.43 4.20 -3.21
CA PHE A 218 -8.32 4.51 -1.79
C PHE A 218 -8.41 6.02 -1.54
N TYR A 219 -7.73 6.84 -2.36
CA TYR A 219 -7.78 8.29 -2.28
C TYR A 219 -9.21 8.84 -2.46
N GLU A 220 -9.91 8.40 -3.50
CA GLU A 220 -11.30 8.79 -3.76
C GLU A 220 -12.22 8.39 -2.61
N ARG A 221 -12.05 7.17 -2.07
CA ARG A 221 -12.85 6.68 -0.95
C ARG A 221 -12.63 7.48 0.32
N ILE A 222 -11.40 7.93 0.63
CA ILE A 222 -11.16 8.79 1.82
C ILE A 222 -11.58 10.25 1.60
N ALA A 223 -11.62 10.71 0.35
CA ALA A 223 -12.09 12.05 -0.01
C ALA A 223 -13.63 12.16 -0.10
N ALA A 224 -14.32 11.03 -0.23
CA ALA A 224 -15.77 10.96 -0.34
C ALA A 224 -16.51 11.42 0.94
N THR A 225 -17.82 11.59 0.80
CA THR A 225 -18.69 11.91 1.94
C THR A 225 -18.61 10.81 3.02
N PRO A 226 -18.57 11.18 4.32
CA PRO A 226 -18.52 10.21 5.42
C PRO A 226 -19.59 9.12 5.36
N SER A 227 -19.15 7.87 5.40
CA SER A 227 -19.97 6.66 5.62
C SER A 227 -19.17 5.67 6.47
N PRO A 228 -19.70 4.48 6.84
CA PRO A 228 -18.93 3.51 7.62
C PRO A 228 -17.57 3.11 7.00
N VAL A 229 -17.46 3.13 5.67
CA VAL A 229 -16.25 2.72 4.93
C VAL A 229 -15.66 3.82 4.04
N HIS A 230 -16.31 5.00 3.96
CA HIS A 230 -15.88 6.13 3.13
C HIS A 230 -15.71 7.43 3.93
N GLY A 231 -14.92 8.32 3.38
CA GLY A 231 -14.58 9.62 3.94
C GLY A 231 -13.56 9.56 5.05
N ALA A 232 -13.22 10.73 5.56
CA ALA A 232 -12.34 10.90 6.71
C ALA A 232 -13.00 11.76 7.79
N MET A 233 -12.65 11.46 9.04
CA MET A 233 -12.96 12.25 10.21
C MET A 233 -11.78 13.15 10.56
N LEU A 234 -12.03 14.43 10.83
CA LEU A 234 -11.01 15.36 11.30
C LEU A 234 -10.99 15.39 12.83
N VAL A 235 -9.80 15.28 13.42
CA VAL A 235 -9.58 15.43 14.86
C VAL A 235 -8.43 16.38 15.13
N LEU A 236 -8.36 16.92 16.35
CA LEU A 236 -7.22 17.74 16.78
C LEU A 236 -5.93 16.92 16.76
N ARG A 237 -4.95 17.42 16.01
CA ARG A 237 -3.63 16.82 15.87
C ARG A 237 -2.92 16.73 17.20
N ASP A 238 -3.02 17.77 18.04
CA ASP A 238 -2.36 17.80 19.36
C ASP A 238 -2.97 16.80 20.34
N SER A 239 -4.30 16.68 20.40
CA SER A 239 -4.98 15.66 21.22
C SER A 239 -4.56 14.25 20.81
N TRP A 240 -4.55 13.97 19.50
CA TRP A 240 -4.09 12.69 18.97
C TRP A 240 -2.62 12.41 19.35
N ARG A 241 -1.72 13.36 19.10
CA ARG A 241 -0.29 13.18 19.38
C ARG A 241 0.01 13.04 20.87
N LYS A 242 -0.75 13.71 21.75
CA LYS A 242 -0.57 13.58 23.20
C LYS A 242 -0.89 12.16 23.68
N ILE A 243 -1.97 11.54 23.18
CA ILE A 243 -2.29 10.13 23.47
C ILE A 243 -1.11 9.24 23.09
N ILE A 244 -0.62 9.39 21.87
CA ILE A 244 0.48 8.60 21.34
C ILE A 244 1.75 8.76 22.17
N LYS A 245 2.09 9.99 22.54
CA LYS A 245 3.33 10.32 23.27
C LYS A 245 3.30 9.82 24.71
N GLU A 246 2.18 9.99 25.40
CA GLU A 246 2.03 9.58 26.80
C GLU A 246 1.73 8.08 26.96
N ASN A 247 1.19 7.45 25.92
CA ASN A 247 0.79 6.04 25.95
C ASN A 247 1.41 5.25 24.78
N PRO A 248 2.75 5.26 24.61
CA PRO A 248 3.42 4.72 23.43
C PRO A 248 3.19 3.23 23.22
N HIS A 249 2.87 2.50 24.29
CA HIS A 249 2.60 1.06 24.26
C HIS A 249 1.10 0.71 24.13
N GLN A 250 0.21 1.71 24.08
CA GLN A 250 -1.23 1.50 24.03
C GLN A 250 -1.83 2.02 22.71
N ALA A 251 -1.58 1.31 21.60
CA ALA A 251 -2.27 1.58 20.33
C ALA A 251 -3.81 1.61 20.49
N LEU A 252 -4.33 0.84 21.45
CA LEU A 252 -5.76 0.79 21.78
C LEU A 252 -6.30 2.16 22.24
N ALA A 253 -5.58 2.90 23.08
CA ALA A 253 -6.04 4.22 23.53
C ALA A 253 -6.25 5.17 22.35
N GLY A 254 -5.39 5.04 21.35
CA GLY A 254 -5.52 5.79 20.12
C GLY A 254 -6.77 5.44 19.31
N ASP A 255 -7.00 4.15 19.07
CA ASP A 255 -8.19 3.73 18.32
C ASP A 255 -9.50 4.04 19.08
N VAL A 256 -9.49 3.93 20.41
CA VAL A 256 -10.62 4.31 21.26
C VAL A 256 -10.88 5.81 21.18
N PHE A 257 -9.85 6.64 21.03
CA PHE A 257 -10.03 8.07 20.77
C PHE A 257 -10.68 8.34 19.42
N TRP A 258 -10.27 7.65 18.35
CA TRP A 258 -10.94 7.78 17.05
C TRP A 258 -12.42 7.37 17.15
N TRP A 259 -12.67 6.23 17.77
CA TRP A 259 -14.02 5.72 17.99
C TRP A 259 -14.89 6.66 18.82
N LEU A 260 -14.34 7.21 19.90
CA LEU A 260 -15.05 8.15 20.76
C LEU A 260 -15.36 9.44 19.99
N ALA A 261 -14.38 10.02 19.30
CA ALA A 261 -14.57 11.23 18.50
C ALA A 261 -15.67 11.02 17.44
N GLY A 262 -15.63 9.87 16.76
CA GLY A 262 -16.61 9.53 15.74
C GLY A 262 -18.02 9.37 16.30
N ARG A 263 -18.17 8.72 17.46
CA ARG A 263 -19.47 8.54 18.12
C ARG A 263 -20.00 9.83 18.72
N MET A 264 -19.19 10.55 19.52
CA MET A 264 -19.62 11.76 20.22
C MET A 264 -20.12 12.86 19.27
N SER A 265 -19.60 12.90 18.03
CA SER A 265 -20.11 13.82 16.99
C SER A 265 -21.59 13.59 16.63
N ARG A 266 -22.09 12.36 16.81
CA ARG A 266 -23.43 11.88 16.41
C ARG A 266 -24.39 11.67 17.58
N VAL A 267 -23.90 11.65 18.83
CA VAL A 267 -24.77 11.47 20.01
C VAL A 267 -25.72 12.68 20.13
N ARG A 268 -27.03 12.40 20.08
CA ARG A 268 -28.12 13.40 20.25
C ARG A 268 -29.03 13.11 21.42
N ARG A 269 -29.01 11.87 21.90
CA ARG A 269 -29.68 11.39 23.12
C ARG A 269 -28.76 10.42 23.84
N GLU A 270 -29.04 10.14 25.11
CA GLU A 270 -28.30 9.13 25.86
C GLU A 270 -28.27 7.80 25.10
N THR A 271 -27.07 7.27 24.91
CA THR A 271 -26.81 6.08 24.09
C THR A 271 -26.10 5.05 24.94
N ARG A 272 -26.74 3.89 25.13
CA ARG A 272 -26.16 2.74 25.82
C ARG A 272 -25.44 1.84 24.83
N ILE A 273 -24.19 1.52 25.11
CA ILE A 273 -23.34 0.64 24.31
C ILE A 273 -22.98 -0.57 25.18
N PRO A 274 -23.60 -1.75 24.97
CA PRO A 274 -23.24 -2.96 25.69
C PRO A 274 -21.77 -3.32 25.46
N TRP A 275 -21.10 -3.91 26.46
CA TRP A 275 -19.69 -4.29 26.37
C TRP A 275 -19.35 -5.24 25.21
N ASP A 276 -20.32 -6.01 24.73
CA ASP A 276 -20.12 -6.92 23.60
C ASP A 276 -19.85 -6.17 22.28
N SER A 277 -20.37 -4.94 22.13
CA SER A 277 -20.12 -4.11 20.95
C SER A 277 -18.64 -3.68 20.82
N PRO A 278 -18.01 -2.98 21.79
CA PRO A 278 -16.59 -2.68 21.70
C PRO A 278 -15.74 -3.95 21.77
N LYS A 279 -16.21 -5.03 22.42
CA LYS A 279 -15.48 -6.31 22.39
C LYS A 279 -15.42 -6.91 20.99
N GLY A 280 -16.52 -6.92 20.24
CA GLY A 280 -16.54 -7.39 18.86
C GLY A 280 -15.68 -6.52 17.94
N GLN A 281 -15.63 -5.21 18.21
CA GLN A 281 -14.86 -4.27 17.42
C GLN A 281 -13.35 -4.32 17.72
N PHE A 282 -12.95 -4.16 18.99
CA PHE A 282 -11.56 -3.99 19.42
C PHE A 282 -10.92 -5.26 20.01
N GLY A 283 -11.72 -6.22 20.45
CA GLY A 283 -11.23 -7.44 21.07
C GLY A 283 -10.59 -8.37 20.04
N SER A 284 -9.69 -9.23 20.52
CA SER A 284 -9.33 -10.45 19.77
C SER A 284 -10.29 -11.58 20.13
N ALA A 285 -10.47 -12.54 19.21
CA ALA A 285 -11.32 -13.71 19.43
C ALA A 285 -10.96 -14.50 20.71
N ALA A 286 -9.70 -14.41 21.17
CA ALA A 286 -9.20 -15.10 22.35
C ALA A 286 -9.23 -14.27 23.66
N THR A 287 -9.68 -13.00 23.63
CA THR A 287 -9.60 -12.14 24.83
C THR A 287 -10.74 -12.41 25.82
N GLN A 288 -10.40 -12.77 27.06
CA GLN A 288 -11.36 -12.88 28.17
C GLN A 288 -12.11 -11.55 28.39
N THR A 289 -13.44 -11.61 28.50
CA THR A 289 -14.32 -10.42 28.61
C THR A 289 -13.89 -9.48 29.74
N THR A 290 -13.55 -10.00 30.92
CA THR A 290 -13.14 -9.18 32.07
C THR A 290 -11.84 -8.42 31.80
N LYS A 291 -10.86 -9.09 31.20
CA LYS A 291 -9.58 -8.49 30.82
C LYS A 291 -9.77 -7.42 29.75
N PHE A 292 -10.59 -7.72 28.73
CA PHE A 292 -10.96 -6.75 27.71
C PHE A 292 -11.58 -5.49 28.31
N ARG A 293 -12.59 -5.64 29.18
CA ARG A 293 -13.26 -4.50 29.83
C ARG A 293 -12.27 -3.64 30.62
N SER A 294 -11.37 -4.27 31.39
CA SER A 294 -10.33 -3.55 32.13
C SER A 294 -9.40 -2.74 31.22
N GLN A 295 -8.90 -3.35 30.15
CA GLN A 295 -8.02 -2.70 29.18
C GLN A 295 -8.75 -1.57 28.42
N PHE A 296 -9.99 -1.81 27.99
CA PHE A 296 -10.79 -0.83 27.28
C PHE A 296 -11.14 0.36 28.17
N ARG A 297 -11.45 0.15 29.45
CA ARG A 297 -11.69 1.25 30.41
C ARG A 297 -10.47 2.15 30.56
N ALA A 298 -9.29 1.58 30.72
CA ALA A 298 -8.05 2.36 30.81
C ALA A 298 -7.82 3.18 29.52
N ALA A 299 -8.01 2.56 28.36
CA ALA A 299 -7.91 3.23 27.07
C ALA A 299 -8.99 4.32 26.87
N LEU A 300 -10.23 4.08 27.30
CA LEU A 300 -11.35 5.01 27.21
C LEU A 300 -11.13 6.24 28.10
N ALA A 301 -10.58 6.05 29.31
CA ALA A 301 -10.25 7.15 30.20
C ALA A 301 -9.23 8.11 29.58
N VAL A 302 -8.17 7.56 28.97
CA VAL A 302 -7.17 8.34 28.23
C VAL A 302 -7.81 9.05 27.03
N ALA A 303 -8.55 8.31 26.21
CA ALA A 303 -9.22 8.85 25.03
C ALA A 303 -10.21 9.97 25.36
N ALA A 304 -11.02 9.80 26.40
CA ALA A 304 -12.01 10.79 26.83
C ALA A 304 -11.34 12.05 27.37
N ARG A 305 -10.32 11.91 28.22
CA ARG A 305 -9.54 13.05 28.72
C ARG A 305 -9.00 13.91 27.57
N GLU A 306 -8.39 13.28 26.56
CA GLU A 306 -7.80 14.03 25.45
C GLU A 306 -8.86 14.56 24.47
N TYR A 307 -9.96 13.86 24.25
CA TYR A 307 -11.09 14.36 23.45
C TYR A 307 -11.75 15.60 24.06
N PHE A 308 -11.93 15.63 25.38
CA PHE A 308 -12.53 16.75 26.09
C PHE A 308 -11.51 17.80 26.59
N SER A 309 -10.21 17.60 26.35
CA SER A 309 -9.16 18.55 26.74
C SER A 309 -9.40 20.01 26.32
N PRO A 310 -10.10 20.35 25.21
CA PRO A 310 -10.43 21.74 24.89
C PRO A 310 -11.36 22.43 25.90
N LEU A 311 -12.04 21.68 26.78
CA LEU A 311 -12.87 22.17 27.87
C LEU A 311 -12.07 22.43 29.16
N GLY A 312 -10.78 22.08 29.16
CA GLY A 312 -9.87 22.20 30.31
C GLY A 312 -9.20 20.87 30.65
N GLU A 313 -7.95 20.92 31.13
CA GLU A 313 -7.17 19.70 31.44
C GLU A 313 -7.79 18.85 32.56
N ASN A 314 -8.49 19.49 33.49
CA ASN A 314 -9.17 18.84 34.63
C ASN A 314 -10.67 18.69 34.39
N PHE A 315 -11.14 18.81 33.15
CA PHE A 315 -12.55 18.66 32.83
C PHE A 315 -13.03 17.24 33.14
N ASP A 316 -14.08 17.12 33.94
CA ASP A 316 -14.70 15.84 34.24
C ASP A 316 -15.50 15.33 33.03
N TYR A 317 -14.89 14.45 32.24
CA TYR A 317 -15.54 13.84 31.09
C TYR A 317 -16.66 12.86 31.46
N SER A 318 -16.75 12.44 32.73
CA SER A 318 -17.71 11.41 33.17
C SER A 318 -19.17 11.85 33.00
N ILE A 319 -19.41 13.17 32.94
CA ILE A 319 -20.72 13.74 32.62
C ILE A 319 -21.22 13.35 31.23
N TYR A 320 -20.31 13.00 30.31
CA TYR A 320 -20.62 12.61 28.93
C TYR A 320 -20.29 11.15 28.63
N VAL A 321 -19.29 10.57 29.31
CA VAL A 321 -18.82 9.21 29.08
C VAL A 321 -18.75 8.50 30.41
N SER A 322 -19.75 7.69 30.72
CA SER A 322 -19.85 6.94 31.97
C SER A 322 -20.12 5.46 31.71
N GLU A 323 -20.19 4.66 32.76
CA GLU A 323 -20.61 3.26 32.69
C GLU A 323 -22.00 3.07 33.30
N TYR A 324 -22.78 2.17 32.71
CA TYR A 324 -24.03 1.70 33.30
C TYR A 324 -23.91 0.22 33.70
N GLY A 325 -24.73 -0.20 34.66
CA GLY A 325 -24.78 -1.59 35.10
C GLY A 325 -23.54 -2.06 35.84
N PHE A 326 -22.76 -1.15 36.44
CA PHE A 326 -21.61 -1.49 37.27
C PHE A 326 -22.03 -2.42 38.43
N GLY A 327 -21.33 -3.55 38.61
CA GLY A 327 -21.66 -4.55 39.63
C GLY A 327 -22.87 -5.45 39.33
N SER A 328 -23.55 -5.28 38.19
CA SER A 328 -24.65 -6.17 37.82
C SER A 328 -24.13 -7.56 37.43
N ARG A 329 -24.68 -8.62 38.05
CA ARG A 329 -24.28 -10.02 37.79
C ARG A 329 -24.81 -10.57 36.45
N GLY A 330 -25.69 -9.83 35.76
CA GLY A 330 -26.48 -10.30 34.62
C GLY A 330 -26.05 -9.80 33.24
N GLY A 331 -24.81 -9.33 33.06
CA GLY A 331 -24.29 -8.97 31.74
C GLY A 331 -24.80 -7.65 31.14
N ASN A 332 -25.87 -7.05 31.67
CA ASN A 332 -26.43 -5.76 31.24
C ASN A 332 -25.60 -4.57 31.75
N SER A 333 -24.38 -4.47 31.24
CA SER A 333 -23.41 -3.42 31.57
C SER A 333 -22.71 -2.94 30.32
N GLY A 334 -22.27 -1.69 30.34
CA GLY A 334 -21.65 -1.09 29.17
C GLY A 334 -21.31 0.37 29.38
N ILE A 335 -21.06 1.05 28.26
CA ILE A 335 -20.71 2.46 28.21
C ILE A 335 -21.99 3.26 27.95
N LEU A 336 -22.18 4.35 28.69
CA LEU A 336 -23.22 5.34 28.47
C LEU A 336 -22.59 6.60 27.87
N LEU A 337 -23.05 6.99 26.69
CA LEU A 337 -22.68 8.26 26.07
C LEU A 337 -23.84 9.25 26.16
N SER A 338 -23.60 10.39 26.78
CA SER A 338 -24.58 11.47 26.92
C SER A 338 -24.32 12.60 25.91
N PRO A 339 -25.36 13.29 25.42
CA PRO A 339 -25.19 14.37 24.45
C PRO A 339 -24.36 15.52 25.01
N ILE A 340 -23.36 15.96 24.25
CA ILE A 340 -22.57 17.15 24.60
C ILE A 340 -23.49 18.36 24.62
N SER A 341 -23.45 19.15 25.70
CA SER A 341 -24.24 20.37 25.84
C SER A 341 -23.93 21.36 24.69
N PRO A 342 -24.90 22.19 24.26
CA PRO A 342 -24.65 23.18 23.22
C PRO A 342 -23.49 24.14 23.55
N GLU A 343 -23.30 24.46 24.83
CA GLU A 343 -22.20 25.31 25.32
C GLU A 343 -20.84 24.63 25.17
N HIS A 344 -20.69 23.40 25.66
CA HIS A 344 -19.43 22.67 25.52
C HIS A 344 -19.13 22.35 24.06
N ARG A 345 -20.15 22.06 23.24
CA ARG A 345 -19.98 21.88 21.80
C ARG A 345 -19.46 23.15 21.13
N LYS A 346 -19.88 24.34 21.55
CA LYS A 346 -19.35 25.62 21.03
C LYS A 346 -17.88 25.84 21.42
N LEU A 347 -17.47 25.43 22.61
CA LEU A 347 -16.08 25.52 23.08
C LEU A 347 -15.15 24.52 22.35
N MET A 348 -15.68 23.34 22.06
CA MET A 348 -15.01 22.30 21.28
C MET A 348 -15.09 22.55 19.76
N ALA A 349 -16.05 23.32 19.25
CA ALA A 349 -16.21 23.58 17.83
C ALA A 349 -14.99 24.35 17.28
N TRP A 350 -14.11 23.62 16.61
CA TRP A 350 -12.84 24.10 16.09
C TRP A 350 -12.99 25.11 14.94
N SER A 351 -14.18 25.21 14.34
CA SER A 351 -14.49 26.14 13.25
C SER A 351 -14.33 27.62 13.63
N ARG A 352 -14.26 27.98 14.93
CA ARG A 352 -13.97 29.35 15.37
C ARG A 352 -12.49 29.67 15.57
N ARG A 353 -11.57 28.72 15.44
CA ARG A 353 -10.13 28.94 15.63
C ARG A 353 -9.32 29.06 14.34
N GLN A 354 -9.94 28.91 13.16
CA GLN A 354 -9.26 28.89 11.86
C GLN A 354 -9.70 30.01 10.90
N GLY A 355 -9.62 31.26 11.37
CA GLY A 355 -9.41 32.39 10.45
C GLY A 355 -7.96 32.48 9.93
N ALA A 356 -7.06 31.56 10.34
CA ALA A 356 -5.66 31.62 9.98
C ALA A 356 -5.07 30.21 9.78
N LYS A 357 -4.61 29.95 8.54
CA LYS A 357 -3.67 28.91 8.11
C LYS A 357 -4.18 27.47 8.05
N THR A 358 -4.92 27.16 6.98
CA THR A 358 -4.85 25.87 6.29
C THR A 358 -3.82 26.01 5.17
N ALA A 359 -2.59 25.55 5.40
CA ALA A 359 -1.44 25.43 4.47
C ALA A 359 -0.99 26.70 3.67
N PRO A 360 0.30 26.87 3.35
CA PRO A 360 0.71 27.88 2.38
C PRO A 360 0.08 27.56 1.02
N ALA A 361 -0.53 28.56 0.40
CA ALA A 361 -1.10 28.46 -0.94
C ALA A 361 -0.06 27.86 -1.89
N ALA A 362 -0.33 26.66 -2.40
CA ALA A 362 0.38 26.17 -3.57
C ALA A 362 0.06 27.11 -4.73
N THR A 363 1.09 27.58 -5.42
CA THR A 363 0.95 28.41 -6.61
C THR A 363 0.07 27.69 -7.63
N PRO A 364 -0.99 28.31 -8.16
CA PRO A 364 -1.87 27.64 -9.11
C PRO A 364 -1.10 27.36 -10.41
N VAL A 365 -1.01 26.09 -10.78
CA VAL A 365 -0.61 25.68 -12.13
C VAL A 365 -1.87 25.71 -12.98
N HIS A 366 -1.92 26.70 -13.88
CA HIS A 366 -2.89 26.98 -14.94
C HIS A 366 -4.35 26.51 -14.78
N GLU A 367 -5.20 27.50 -14.52
CA GLU A 367 -6.66 27.49 -14.66
C GLU A 367 -7.14 26.98 -16.03
N GLN A 368 -8.01 25.97 -16.01
CA GLN A 368 -9.14 25.92 -16.95
C GLN A 368 -10.34 26.60 -16.26
N LYS A 369 -10.87 27.60 -16.94
CA LYS A 369 -11.94 28.52 -16.52
C LYS A 369 -13.23 27.79 -16.08
N PRO A 370 -13.78 28.05 -14.88
CA PRO A 370 -15.08 27.50 -14.47
C PRO A 370 -16.24 28.30 -15.06
N THR A 371 -17.25 27.59 -15.58
CA THR A 371 -18.57 28.11 -15.96
C THR A 371 -19.39 28.44 -14.69
N PRO A 372 -20.19 29.53 -14.65
CA PRO A 372 -20.89 29.95 -13.43
C PRO A 372 -22.00 28.98 -12.98
N PRO A 373 -22.28 28.89 -11.66
CA PRO A 373 -23.18 27.90 -11.08
C PRO A 373 -24.67 28.22 -11.32
N GLN A 374 -25.44 27.23 -11.76
CA GLN A 374 -26.91 27.21 -11.67
C GLN A 374 -27.37 26.75 -10.27
N ALA A 375 -28.46 27.37 -9.80
CA ALA A 375 -29.06 27.15 -8.49
C ALA A 375 -29.59 25.71 -8.30
N PRO A 376 -29.63 25.18 -7.05
CA PRO A 376 -29.97 23.79 -6.78
C PRO A 376 -31.48 23.53 -6.85
N SER A 377 -31.91 22.65 -7.76
CA SER A 377 -33.18 21.92 -7.67
C SER A 377 -32.96 20.55 -7.02
N ALA A 378 -33.91 20.14 -6.18
CA ALA A 378 -33.88 18.95 -5.33
C ALA A 378 -33.50 17.65 -6.10
N PRO A 379 -32.75 16.72 -5.48
CA PRO A 379 -32.40 15.46 -6.14
C PRO A 379 -33.60 14.50 -6.16
N GLU A 380 -34.20 14.38 -7.33
CA GLU A 380 -34.93 13.20 -7.76
C GLU A 380 -33.91 12.06 -7.97
N ILE A 381 -34.19 10.90 -7.38
CA ILE A 381 -33.31 9.72 -7.43
C ILE A 381 -33.34 9.17 -8.85
N VAL A 382 -32.26 9.39 -9.61
CA VAL A 382 -32.02 8.74 -10.91
C VAL A 382 -30.95 7.65 -10.70
N PRO A 383 -31.20 6.38 -11.09
CA PRO A 383 -30.19 5.34 -11.02
C PRO A 383 -29.03 5.65 -11.99
N ILE A 384 -27.81 5.46 -11.52
CA ILE A 384 -26.56 5.63 -12.29
C ILE A 384 -26.51 4.56 -13.40
N PRO A 385 -26.43 4.92 -14.69
CA PRO A 385 -26.31 3.94 -15.77
C PRO A 385 -24.92 3.27 -15.78
N ALA A 386 -24.87 1.97 -16.10
CA ALA A 386 -23.67 1.13 -16.16
C ALA A 386 -22.59 1.56 -17.19
N HIS A 387 -22.76 2.69 -17.88
CA HIS A 387 -21.86 3.17 -18.93
C HIS A 387 -21.14 4.49 -18.57
N ALA A 388 -21.07 4.84 -17.28
CA ALA A 388 -20.36 6.04 -16.83
C ALA A 388 -18.87 5.97 -17.26
N GLY A 389 -18.50 6.80 -18.23
CA GLY A 389 -17.15 6.83 -18.84
C GLY A 389 -17.12 6.56 -20.35
N LEU A 390 -18.22 6.15 -20.97
CA LEU A 390 -18.36 5.98 -22.42
C LEU A 390 -19.28 7.06 -23.00
N ASP A 391 -18.78 7.82 -23.99
CA ASP A 391 -19.61 8.75 -24.73
C ASP A 391 -20.31 8.00 -25.88
N LEU A 392 -21.62 7.77 -25.72
CA LEU A 392 -22.45 7.08 -26.71
C LEU A 392 -22.59 7.88 -28.01
N SER A 393 -22.43 9.19 -27.96
CA SER A 393 -22.47 10.08 -29.13
C SER A 393 -21.17 9.95 -29.93
N GLU A 394 -20.03 9.95 -29.24
CA GLU A 394 -18.72 9.71 -29.84
C GLU A 394 -18.62 8.28 -30.42
N LEU A 395 -19.16 7.29 -29.71
CA LEU A 395 -19.20 5.90 -30.19
C LEU A 395 -20.02 5.80 -31.49
N ARG A 396 -21.19 6.46 -31.56
CA ARG A 396 -22.01 6.45 -32.78
C ARG A 396 -21.35 7.18 -33.95
N ALA A 397 -20.63 8.27 -33.68
CA ALA A 397 -19.85 8.96 -34.71
C ALA A 397 -18.72 8.08 -35.24
N ALA A 398 -18.00 7.38 -34.37
CA ALA A 398 -16.91 6.47 -34.77
C ALA A 398 -17.42 5.25 -35.56
N LEU A 399 -18.55 4.65 -35.15
CA LEU A 399 -19.19 3.55 -35.87
C LEU A 399 -19.78 3.99 -37.22
N ALA A 400 -20.34 5.20 -37.31
CA ALA A 400 -20.79 5.78 -38.58
C ALA A 400 -19.61 6.02 -39.54
N ALA A 401 -18.49 6.54 -39.01
CA ALA A 401 -17.26 6.72 -39.79
C ALA A 401 -16.67 5.38 -40.29
N ALA A 402 -16.92 4.28 -39.58
CA ALA A 402 -16.59 2.92 -40.01
C ALA A 402 -17.60 2.29 -40.97
N GLY A 403 -18.63 3.02 -41.40
CA GLY A 403 -19.61 2.58 -42.40
C GLY A 403 -20.80 1.78 -41.86
N LEU A 404 -21.02 1.75 -40.54
CA LEU A 404 -22.15 1.04 -39.93
C LEU A 404 -23.40 1.93 -39.81
N PRO A 405 -24.61 1.38 -40.02
CA PRO A 405 -25.86 2.15 -39.95
C PRO A 405 -26.25 2.42 -38.49
N THR A 406 -25.64 3.43 -37.85
CA THR A 406 -25.90 3.75 -36.44
C THR A 406 -27.16 4.58 -36.19
N ASN A 407 -27.69 5.25 -37.22
CA ASN A 407 -28.87 6.12 -37.12
C ASN A 407 -30.17 5.33 -36.86
N ALA A 408 -30.18 4.02 -37.18
CA ALA A 408 -31.31 3.13 -36.98
C ALA A 408 -31.20 2.30 -35.68
N VAL A 409 -30.10 2.40 -34.93
CA VAL A 409 -29.83 1.61 -33.73
C VAL A 409 -30.26 2.38 -32.49
N SER A 410 -31.15 1.77 -31.69
CA SER A 410 -31.64 2.37 -30.44
C SER A 410 -30.54 2.49 -29.37
N ASP A 411 -30.71 3.50 -28.50
CA ASP A 411 -30.15 3.58 -27.13
C ASP A 411 -29.85 2.23 -26.49
N GLY A 412 -30.92 1.44 -26.37
CA GLY A 412 -30.89 0.16 -25.66
C GLY A 412 -30.04 -0.90 -26.36
N ALA A 413 -30.12 -0.99 -27.69
CA ALA A 413 -29.34 -1.95 -28.46
C ALA A 413 -27.84 -1.64 -28.41
N LEU A 414 -27.47 -0.35 -28.46
CA LEU A 414 -26.09 0.07 -28.35
C LEU A 414 -25.50 -0.21 -26.95
N ARG A 415 -26.30 0.01 -25.91
CA ARG A 415 -25.93 -0.32 -24.51
C ARG A 415 -25.74 -1.82 -24.29
N ALA A 416 -26.64 -2.65 -24.83
CA ALA A 416 -26.51 -4.11 -24.75
C ALA A 416 -25.25 -4.63 -25.48
N ALA A 417 -24.90 -4.01 -26.61
CA ALA A 417 -23.65 -4.32 -27.32
C ALA A 417 -22.41 -3.95 -26.48
N ILE A 418 -22.42 -2.78 -25.83
CA ILE A 418 -21.36 -2.35 -24.91
C ILE A 418 -21.16 -3.38 -23.78
N ASP A 419 -22.24 -3.78 -23.11
CA ASP A 419 -22.17 -4.73 -22.01
C ASP A 419 -21.62 -6.09 -22.45
N THR A 420 -22.03 -6.55 -23.64
CA THR A 420 -21.53 -7.80 -24.22
C THR A 420 -20.03 -7.72 -24.49
N VAL A 421 -19.51 -6.60 -25.00
CA VAL A 421 -18.08 -6.43 -25.26
C VAL A 421 -17.28 -6.34 -23.95
N LEU A 422 -17.74 -5.54 -23.00
CA LEU A 422 -17.04 -5.35 -21.73
C LEU A 422 -17.04 -6.62 -20.87
N SER A 423 -18.10 -7.43 -20.92
CA SER A 423 -18.15 -8.73 -20.22
C SER A 423 -17.12 -9.75 -20.74
N ARG A 424 -16.64 -9.60 -21.99
CA ARG A 424 -15.65 -10.48 -22.59
C ARG A 424 -14.20 -10.05 -22.30
N ALA A 425 -13.99 -8.87 -21.73
CA ALA A 425 -12.66 -8.31 -21.49
C ALA A 425 -12.18 -8.57 -20.06
N THR A 426 -10.94 -9.08 -19.90
CA THR A 426 -10.31 -9.31 -18.60
C THR A 426 -9.56 -8.09 -18.06
N SER A 427 -9.21 -7.14 -18.94
CA SER A 427 -8.72 -5.80 -18.60
C SER A 427 -8.97 -4.84 -19.76
N VAL A 428 -9.22 -3.55 -19.44
CA VAL A 428 -9.55 -2.54 -20.46
C VAL A 428 -8.73 -1.28 -20.18
N GLY A 429 -7.79 -0.96 -21.07
CA GLY A 429 -7.02 0.29 -21.00
C GLY A 429 -7.77 1.50 -21.59
N ASN A 430 -8.54 1.29 -22.67
CA ASN A 430 -9.42 2.30 -23.27
C ASN A 430 -10.73 1.62 -23.71
N ALA A 431 -11.78 1.83 -22.92
CA ALA A 431 -13.08 1.17 -23.14
C ALA A 431 -13.76 1.66 -24.42
N GLN A 432 -13.63 2.94 -24.77
CA GLN A 432 -14.22 3.52 -25.97
C GLN A 432 -13.62 2.89 -27.23
N ALA A 433 -12.29 2.77 -27.29
CA ALA A 433 -11.58 2.16 -28.43
C ALA A 433 -11.85 0.66 -28.54
N LEU A 434 -11.89 -0.05 -27.41
CA LEU A 434 -12.18 -1.48 -27.36
C LEU A 434 -13.58 -1.78 -27.91
N VAL A 435 -14.60 -1.08 -27.39
CA VAL A 435 -16.00 -1.24 -27.80
C VAL A 435 -16.17 -0.90 -29.28
N THR A 436 -15.61 0.22 -29.74
CA THR A 436 -15.67 0.61 -31.15
C THR A 436 -15.08 -0.48 -32.05
N THR A 437 -13.88 -0.98 -31.71
CA THR A 437 -13.19 -1.99 -32.52
C THR A 437 -13.94 -3.33 -32.53
N ALA A 438 -14.49 -3.73 -31.38
CA ALA A 438 -15.25 -4.98 -31.25
C ALA A 438 -16.56 -4.94 -32.05
N ILE A 439 -17.31 -3.84 -31.99
CA ILE A 439 -18.57 -3.67 -32.74
C ILE A 439 -18.31 -3.57 -34.25
N VAL A 440 -17.22 -2.93 -34.68
CA VAL A 440 -16.82 -2.90 -36.11
C VAL A 440 -16.47 -4.30 -36.63
N ARG A 441 -15.83 -5.15 -35.81
CA ARG A 441 -15.50 -6.53 -36.17
C ARG A 441 -16.71 -7.47 -36.10
N GLU A 442 -17.64 -7.23 -35.16
CA GLU A 442 -18.86 -8.02 -34.95
C GLU A 442 -20.11 -7.12 -35.00
N PRO A 443 -20.52 -6.62 -36.19
CA PRO A 443 -21.67 -5.72 -36.31
C PRO A 443 -23.00 -6.36 -35.92
N ALA A 444 -23.05 -7.70 -35.85
CA ALA A 444 -24.20 -8.47 -35.34
C ALA A 444 -24.52 -8.18 -33.85
N LEU A 445 -23.59 -7.61 -33.09
CA LEU A 445 -23.83 -7.15 -31.71
C LEU A 445 -24.89 -6.03 -31.64
N LEU A 446 -25.09 -5.28 -32.73
CA LEU A 446 -26.08 -4.19 -32.80
C LEU A 446 -27.50 -4.68 -33.12
N THR A 447 -27.67 -5.89 -33.65
CA THR A 447 -28.97 -6.44 -34.09
C THR A 447 -29.57 -7.47 -33.13
N GLY A 448 -28.87 -7.82 -32.04
CA GLY A 448 -29.41 -8.66 -30.96
C GLY A 448 -29.56 -10.16 -31.29
N THR A 449 -28.97 -10.65 -32.39
CA THR A 449 -29.11 -12.06 -32.85
C THR A 449 -27.81 -12.87 -32.77
N ALA A 450 -27.00 -12.67 -31.73
CA ALA A 450 -25.86 -13.56 -31.47
C ALA A 450 -26.28 -14.69 -30.51
N ALA A 451 -26.68 -15.84 -31.07
CA ALA A 451 -26.79 -17.09 -30.32
C ALA A 451 -25.39 -17.61 -29.93
N PRO A 452 -25.22 -18.31 -28.78
CA PRO A 452 -23.92 -18.79 -28.35
C PRO A 452 -23.47 -19.96 -29.23
N VAL A 453 -22.37 -19.78 -29.96
CA VAL A 453 -21.68 -20.89 -30.63
C VAL A 453 -20.77 -21.57 -29.59
N VAL A 454 -21.18 -22.75 -29.17
CA VAL A 454 -20.35 -23.72 -28.43
C VAL A 454 -19.35 -24.33 -29.43
N PRO A 455 -18.03 -24.38 -29.15
CA PRO A 455 -17.15 -25.20 -29.95
C PRO A 455 -17.23 -26.64 -29.44
N ALA A 456 -17.96 -27.48 -30.19
CA ALA A 456 -17.81 -28.91 -30.17
C ALA A 456 -16.77 -29.31 -31.22
N VAL A 457 -15.65 -29.91 -30.80
CA VAL A 457 -14.86 -30.82 -31.65
C VAL A 457 -14.47 -32.04 -30.81
N GLN A 458 -15.30 -33.06 -30.97
CA GLN A 458 -14.96 -34.47 -31.25
C GLN A 458 -13.73 -35.06 -30.58
N GLY A 459 -13.99 -35.91 -29.57
CA GLY A 459 -13.10 -37.00 -29.21
C GLY A 459 -13.22 -38.15 -30.21
N SER A 460 -12.07 -38.69 -30.59
CA SER A 460 -11.91 -40.06 -31.07
C SER A 460 -10.98 -40.78 -30.11
N ALA A 461 -11.48 -41.87 -29.52
CA ALA A 461 -10.76 -42.72 -28.59
C ALA A 461 -9.84 -43.70 -29.32
N ALA A 462 -8.63 -43.90 -28.80
CA ALA A 462 -7.89 -45.17 -28.89
C ALA A 462 -6.87 -45.25 -27.75
N SER A 463 -6.64 -46.47 -27.27
CA SER A 463 -6.21 -46.82 -25.92
C SER A 463 -4.69 -46.92 -25.68
N ALA A 464 -4.34 -46.77 -24.39
CA ALA A 464 -3.38 -47.55 -23.58
C ALA A 464 -1.84 -47.32 -23.63
N ALA A 465 -1.32 -47.10 -22.41
CA ALA A 465 -0.04 -47.56 -21.80
C ALA A 465 1.12 -46.55 -21.66
N PRO A 466 1.96 -46.66 -20.58
CA PRO A 466 2.44 -45.52 -19.79
C PRO A 466 3.95 -45.25 -19.90
N GLY A 467 4.36 -44.00 -19.66
CA GLY A 467 5.78 -43.59 -19.67
C GLY A 467 6.08 -42.42 -18.74
N GLN A 468 6.54 -42.76 -17.54
CA GLN A 468 7.56 -42.13 -16.70
C GLN A 468 7.95 -40.64 -16.91
N GLY A 469 7.78 -39.87 -15.83
CA GLY A 469 8.87 -39.11 -15.19
C GLY A 469 9.37 -37.83 -15.87
N ALA A 470 8.99 -36.67 -15.31
CA ALA A 470 9.78 -35.46 -15.44
C ALA A 470 9.84 -34.72 -14.08
N ALA A 471 11.03 -34.73 -13.48
CA ALA A 471 11.47 -33.85 -12.40
C ALA A 471 12.34 -32.70 -13.00
N PRO A 472 12.61 -31.61 -12.25
CA PRO A 472 12.66 -30.24 -12.78
C PRO A 472 14.04 -29.78 -13.29
N LEU A 473 14.03 -28.69 -14.06
CA LEU A 473 15.20 -27.99 -14.60
C LEU A 473 15.96 -27.22 -13.50
N SER A 474 17.22 -27.59 -13.27
CA SER A 474 18.20 -26.87 -12.44
C SER A 474 18.96 -25.82 -13.24
N SER A 475 19.03 -24.60 -12.72
CA SER A 475 19.87 -23.50 -13.23
C SER A 475 21.34 -23.71 -12.87
N GLY A 476 22.21 -23.86 -13.86
CA GLY A 476 23.66 -24.08 -13.70
C GLY A 476 24.44 -22.83 -13.30
N ARG A 477 24.44 -22.49 -12.00
CA ARG A 477 25.45 -21.59 -11.41
C ARG A 477 26.46 -22.45 -10.63
N PRO A 478 27.79 -22.21 -10.75
CA PRO A 478 28.77 -22.96 -9.96
C PRO A 478 28.46 -22.79 -8.47
N VAL A 479 28.23 -23.90 -7.77
CA VAL A 479 28.06 -23.91 -6.31
C VAL A 479 29.44 -23.74 -5.69
N LEU A 480 29.67 -22.63 -4.99
CA LEU A 480 30.96 -22.37 -4.33
C LEU A 480 31.11 -23.26 -3.08
N PRO A 481 32.32 -23.80 -2.81
CA PRO A 481 32.56 -24.62 -1.62
C PRO A 481 32.41 -23.77 -0.35
N VAL A 482 31.63 -24.24 0.63
CA VAL A 482 31.47 -23.56 1.92
C VAL A 482 32.78 -23.66 2.71
N ALA A 483 33.24 -22.54 3.29
CA ALA A 483 34.39 -22.52 4.20
C ALA A 483 34.12 -21.59 5.37
N SER A 484 34.62 -21.91 6.56
CA SER A 484 34.45 -21.06 7.74
C SER A 484 35.48 -19.92 7.75
N CYS A 485 35.04 -18.72 8.12
CA CYS A 485 35.90 -17.55 8.21
C CYS A 485 36.85 -17.66 9.43
N PRO A 486 38.17 -17.51 9.28
CA PRO A 486 39.10 -17.61 10.40
C PRO A 486 39.02 -16.44 11.40
N VAL A 487 38.39 -15.32 11.03
CA VAL A 487 38.23 -14.14 11.90
C VAL A 487 36.90 -14.18 12.65
N HIS A 488 35.81 -14.56 11.97
CA HIS A 488 34.44 -14.44 12.50
C HIS A 488 33.75 -15.78 12.77
N GLY A 489 34.38 -16.91 12.38
CA GLY A 489 33.88 -18.26 12.61
C GLY A 489 32.63 -18.65 11.80
N GLN A 490 32.10 -17.76 10.96
CA GLN A 490 30.87 -18.00 10.19
C GLN A 490 31.15 -18.74 8.87
N ASP A 491 30.18 -19.51 8.41
CA ASP A 491 30.23 -20.19 7.12
C ASP A 491 30.09 -19.20 5.95
N VAL A 492 31.08 -19.23 5.06
CA VAL A 492 31.18 -18.38 3.88
C VAL A 492 30.72 -19.17 2.67
N THR A 493 29.49 -18.89 2.22
CA THR A 493 28.91 -19.47 1.00
C THR A 493 29.22 -18.65 -0.26
N GLY A 494 29.79 -17.46 -0.10
CA GLY A 494 30.17 -16.53 -1.18
C GLY A 494 31.68 -16.43 -1.43
N LEU A 495 32.06 -15.40 -2.19
CA LEU A 495 33.45 -15.06 -2.48
C LEU A 495 34.20 -14.53 -1.24
N VAL A 496 33.50 -13.83 -0.35
CA VAL A 496 34.08 -13.16 0.83
C VAL A 496 33.16 -13.30 2.03
N CYS A 497 33.73 -13.40 3.23
CA CYS A 497 32.98 -13.37 4.49
C CYS A 497 32.25 -12.03 4.67
N ARG A 498 30.97 -12.08 5.06
CA ARG A 498 30.14 -10.89 5.26
C ARG A 498 30.74 -9.93 6.28
N ASP A 499 31.25 -10.45 7.39
CA ASP A 499 31.75 -9.62 8.49
C ASP A 499 33.12 -9.05 8.17
N CYS A 500 34.04 -9.82 7.54
CA CYS A 500 35.28 -9.26 7.00
C CYS A 500 35.02 -8.15 5.97
N ALA A 501 33.96 -8.31 5.17
CA ALA A 501 33.56 -7.29 4.22
C ALA A 501 32.98 -6.03 4.86
N ILE A 502 32.41 -6.13 6.07
CA ILE A 502 31.92 -4.98 6.85
C ILE A 502 33.11 -4.28 7.50
N GLU A 503 33.99 -5.03 8.15
CA GLU A 503 35.19 -4.49 8.82
C GLU A 503 36.08 -3.72 7.84
N LEU A 504 36.37 -4.29 6.66
CA LEU A 504 37.18 -3.59 5.65
C LEU A 504 36.49 -2.34 5.06
N LYS A 505 35.16 -2.20 5.15
CA LYS A 505 34.42 -1.02 4.63
C LYS A 505 34.18 0.06 5.69
N SER A 506 34.24 -0.30 6.96
CA SER A 506 34.04 0.62 8.07
C SER A 506 35.27 1.52 8.21
N ALA A 507 35.07 2.83 8.31
CA ALA A 507 36.17 3.79 8.49
C ALA A 507 36.78 3.73 9.90
N ASP A 508 36.03 3.21 10.88
CA ASP A 508 36.42 3.15 12.30
C ASP A 508 37.09 1.80 12.67
N THR A 509 37.31 0.90 11.71
CA THR A 509 37.92 -0.41 11.97
C THR A 509 39.42 -0.24 12.24
N ASP A 510 39.89 -0.84 13.34
CA ASP A 510 41.30 -0.82 13.71
C ASP A 510 42.18 -1.53 12.68
N SER A 511 43.39 -1.01 12.44
CA SER A 511 44.32 -1.52 11.43
C SER A 511 44.68 -3.01 11.63
N THR A 512 44.76 -3.49 12.88
CA THR A 512 45.04 -4.90 13.18
C THR A 512 43.88 -5.83 12.83
N LEU A 513 42.65 -5.36 13.02
CA LEU A 513 41.43 -6.07 12.65
C LEU A 513 41.21 -6.03 11.14
N ALA A 514 41.48 -4.89 10.50
CA ALA A 514 41.49 -4.75 9.04
C ALA A 514 42.51 -5.70 8.41
N GLU A 515 43.71 -5.81 8.97
CA GLU A 515 44.75 -6.73 8.48
C GLU A 515 44.31 -8.19 8.58
N SER A 516 43.73 -8.58 9.72
CA SER A 516 43.21 -9.92 9.94
C SER A 516 42.06 -10.26 8.98
N CYS A 517 41.15 -9.30 8.74
CA CYS A 517 40.07 -9.44 7.77
C CYS A 517 40.61 -9.53 6.35
N TRP A 518 41.58 -8.69 5.97
CA TRP A 518 42.19 -8.72 4.65
C TRP A 518 42.88 -10.06 4.37
N ARG A 519 43.68 -10.59 5.31
CA ARG A 519 44.30 -11.92 5.15
C ARG A 519 43.26 -13.01 4.93
N ALA A 520 42.14 -12.96 5.65
CA ALA A 520 41.05 -13.93 5.47
C ALA A 520 40.35 -13.82 4.11
N VAL A 521 40.09 -12.59 3.65
CA VAL A 521 39.51 -12.33 2.32
C VAL A 521 40.46 -12.78 1.21
N ARG A 522 41.73 -12.40 1.31
CA ARG A 522 42.79 -12.73 0.34
C ARG A 522 42.97 -14.25 0.21
N ALA A 523 43.02 -14.97 1.33
CA ALA A 523 43.13 -16.43 1.32
C ALA A 523 41.93 -17.09 0.62
N ARG A 524 40.71 -16.64 0.92
CA ARG A 524 39.49 -17.16 0.32
C ARG A 524 39.41 -16.90 -1.19
N LEU A 525 39.70 -15.67 -1.63
CA LEU A 525 39.68 -15.32 -3.05
C LEU A 525 40.77 -16.06 -3.83
N THR A 526 41.93 -16.34 -3.21
CA THR A 526 43.01 -17.12 -3.83
C THR A 526 42.53 -18.55 -4.07
N GLU A 527 41.89 -19.15 -3.07
CA GLU A 527 41.39 -20.52 -3.20
C GLU A 527 40.29 -20.63 -4.25
N LEU A 528 39.37 -19.67 -4.28
CA LEU A 528 38.31 -19.64 -5.28
C LEU A 528 38.81 -19.34 -6.70
N SER A 529 39.91 -18.61 -6.85
CA SER A 529 40.53 -18.35 -8.17
C SER A 529 41.08 -19.62 -8.85
N ARG A 530 41.26 -20.71 -8.09
CA ARG A 530 41.68 -22.01 -8.63
C ARG A 530 40.52 -22.84 -9.18
N LEU A 531 39.28 -22.38 -9.00
CA LEU A 531 38.08 -23.08 -9.48
C LEU A 531 37.69 -22.59 -10.87
N ASP A 532 37.44 -23.53 -11.78
CA ASP A 532 37.00 -23.22 -13.14
C ASP A 532 35.65 -22.47 -13.13
N GLY A 533 35.62 -21.33 -13.82
CA GLY A 533 34.41 -20.50 -13.95
C GLY A 533 34.13 -19.55 -12.78
N VAL A 534 35.07 -19.36 -11.85
CA VAL A 534 34.96 -18.37 -10.76
C VAL A 534 35.90 -17.19 -11.01
N ASP A 535 35.33 -16.03 -11.33
CA ASP A 535 36.09 -14.77 -11.44
C ASP A 535 36.17 -14.07 -10.08
N THR A 536 37.38 -13.97 -9.53
CA THR A 536 37.66 -13.28 -8.26
C THR A 536 38.36 -11.93 -8.45
N SER A 537 38.65 -11.53 -9.70
CA SER A 537 39.48 -10.36 -10.01
C SER A 537 38.88 -9.05 -9.50
N GLY A 538 37.57 -8.86 -9.68
CA GLY A 538 36.86 -7.66 -9.23
C GLY A 538 36.84 -7.51 -7.70
N GLU A 539 36.63 -8.61 -6.98
CA GLU A 539 36.65 -8.59 -5.51
C GLU A 539 38.08 -8.44 -4.97
N TRP A 540 39.08 -8.95 -5.68
CA TRP A 540 40.49 -8.76 -5.33
C TRP A 540 40.86 -7.28 -5.31
N VAL A 541 40.57 -6.56 -6.40
CA VAL A 541 40.83 -5.11 -6.53
C VAL A 541 40.07 -4.31 -5.47
N ARG A 542 38.81 -4.68 -5.24
CA ARG A 542 37.95 -3.99 -4.27
C ARG A 542 38.52 -4.10 -2.86
N TYR A 543 38.78 -5.32 -2.39
CA TYR A 543 39.18 -5.53 -1.00
C TYR A 543 40.64 -5.18 -0.73
N SER A 544 41.53 -5.24 -1.73
CA SER A 544 42.89 -4.70 -1.60
C SER A 544 42.88 -3.18 -1.42
N SER A 545 42.00 -2.46 -2.14
CA SER A 545 41.87 -1.00 -1.99
C SER A 545 41.30 -0.60 -0.63
N LEU A 546 40.38 -1.39 -0.08
CA LEU A 546 39.81 -1.18 1.25
C LEU A 546 40.82 -1.48 2.36
N ALA A 547 41.64 -2.54 2.22
CA ALA A 547 42.72 -2.82 3.14
C ALA A 547 43.77 -1.69 3.15
N ALA A 548 44.13 -1.18 1.98
CA ALA A 548 45.07 -0.05 1.85
C ALA A 548 44.56 1.23 2.54
N ALA A 549 43.24 1.48 2.54
CA ALA A 549 42.64 2.61 3.26
C ALA A 549 42.84 2.55 4.79
N HIS A 550 43.10 1.35 5.32
CA HIS A 550 43.39 1.08 6.74
C HIS A 550 44.89 0.97 7.05
N GLY A 551 45.76 1.34 6.09
CA GLY A 551 47.22 1.24 6.24
C GLY A 551 47.75 -0.20 6.18
N VAL A 552 46.97 -1.13 5.63
CA VAL A 552 47.36 -2.54 5.46
C VAL A 552 47.92 -2.76 4.06
N ASP A 553 49.10 -3.37 3.97
CA ASP A 553 49.71 -3.72 2.68
C ASP A 553 48.90 -4.80 1.94
N ALA A 554 48.61 -4.53 0.66
CA ALA A 554 47.78 -5.37 -0.22
C ALA A 554 48.45 -6.72 -0.55
#